data_AF-Q5DVN8-F1
#
_entry.id   AF-Q5DVN8-F1
#
_cell.length_a   1.000
_cell.length_b   1.000
_cell.length_c   1.000
_cell.angle_alpha   90.00
_cell.angle_beta   90.00
_cell.angle_gamma   90.00
#
_symmetry.space_group_name_H-M   'P 1'
#
loop_
_entity.id
_entity.type
_entity.pdbx_description
1 polymer ?
#
loop_
_entity_poly.entity_id
_entity_poly.type
_entity_poly.pdbx_seq_one_letter_code
_entity_poly.pdbx_strand_id
1 'polypeptide(L)' 'MKLLDNAFRYADQMGQRQGSGAVYLSVFHPDITDFLDTKKISADEDVRVKTLSIGVVVPDKF' A
#
# COMPACT_ATOMS: atom_id res chain seq x y z
N MET A 1 2.09 -4.67 5.37
CA MET A 1 2.46 -3.69 4.31
C MET A 1 3.62 -2.77 4.70
N LYS A 2 3.79 -2.39 5.96
CA LYS A 2 4.93 -1.56 6.42
C LYS A 2 6.31 -2.05 5.97
N LEU A 3 6.58 -3.35 6.01
CA LEU A 3 7.86 -3.91 5.55
C LEU A 3 8.13 -3.61 4.06
N LEU A 4 7.11 -3.70 3.21
CA LEU A 4 7.22 -3.36 1.80
C LEU A 4 7.41 -1.85 1.62
N ASP A 5 6.68 -1.01 2.36
CA ASP A 5 6.84 0.45 2.33
C ASP A 5 8.28 0.85 2.71
N ASN A 6 8.83 0.21 3.75
CA ASN A 6 10.19 0.41 4.20
C ASN A 6 11.22 -0.09 3.18
N ALA A 7 10.96 -1.22 2.51
CA ALA A 7 11.84 -1.74 1.47
C ALA A 7 11.93 -0.78 0.27
N PHE A 8 10.82 -0.21 -0.18
CA PHE A 8 10.82 0.78 -1.27
C PHE A 8 11.36 2.16 -0.86
N ARG A 9 11.34 2.48 0.43
CA ARG A 9 12.06 3.65 0.97
C ARG A 9 13.57 3.41 1.08
N TYR A 10 13.98 2.18 1.37
CA TYR A 10 15.38 1.80 1.49
C TYR A 10 16.06 1.64 0.12
N ALA A 11 15.43 0.92 -0.79
CA ALA A 11 15.96 0.68 -2.13
C ALA A 11 15.48 1.77 -3.10
N ASP A 12 16.40 2.68 -3.44
CA ASP A 12 16.18 3.75 -4.39
C ASP A 12 16.92 3.52 -5.72
N GLN A 13 16.62 4.32 -6.74
CA GLN A 13 17.30 4.22 -8.03
C GLN A 13 18.65 4.96 -8.01
N MET A 14 19.59 4.51 -7.17
CA MET A 14 20.92 5.11 -7.00
C MET A 14 20.84 6.62 -6.71
N GLY A 15 19.90 7.03 -5.86
CA GLY A 15 19.66 8.42 -5.49
C GLY A 15 18.91 9.28 -6.50
N GLN A 16 18.49 8.76 -7.67
CA GLN A 16 17.74 9.55 -8.65
C GLN A 16 16.25 9.67 -8.34
N ARG A 17 15.64 8.62 -7.76
CA ARG A 17 14.23 8.60 -7.35
C ARG A 17 14.01 7.54 -6.29
N GLN A 18 13.04 7.81 -5.41
CA GLN A 18 12.59 6.84 -4.42
C GLN A 18 12.02 5.58 -5.10
N GLY A 19 12.18 4.43 -4.44
CA GLY A 19 11.56 3.20 -4.88
C GLY A 19 10.04 3.34 -4.95
N SER A 20 9.45 2.77 -6.00
CA SER A 20 8.02 2.77 -6.22
C SER A 20 7.53 1.34 -6.33
N GLY A 21 6.40 1.05 -5.71
CA GLY A 21 5.76 -0.26 -5.74
C GLY A 21 4.25 -0.13 -5.65
N ALA A 22 3.55 -1.17 -6.09
CA ALA A 22 2.10 -1.28 -5.97
C ALA A 22 1.74 -2.64 -5.35
N VAL A 23 0.75 -2.66 -4.47
CA VAL A 23 0.19 -3.88 -3.88
C VAL A 23 -1.28 -3.97 -4.28
N TYR A 24 -1.71 -5.18 -4.62
CA TYR A 24 -3.09 -5.47 -5.01
C TYR A 24 -3.73 -6.41 -3.99
N LEU A 25 -4.98 -6.12 -3.62
CA LEU A 25 -5.78 -6.99 -2.75
C LEU A 25 -7.17 -7.24 -3.38
N SER A 26 -7.68 -8.45 -3.23
CA SER A 26 -9.06 -8.75 -3.63
C SER A 26 -10.05 -8.03 -2.72
N VAL A 27 -11.14 -7.54 -3.29
CA VAL A 27 -12.22 -6.89 -2.52
C VAL A 27 -12.90 -7.83 -1.53
N PHE A 28 -12.83 -9.15 -1.75
CA PHE A 28 -13.38 -10.17 -0.85
C PHE A 28 -12.39 -10.66 0.20
N HIS A 29 -11.20 -10.06 0.28
CA HIS A 29 -10.25 -10.39 1.33
C HIS A 29 -10.75 -9.85 2.69
N PRO A 30 -10.63 -10.61 3.81
CA PRO A 30 -11.08 -10.15 5.13
C PRO A 30 -10.48 -8.78 5.53
N ASP A 31 -9.21 -8.56 5.19
CA ASP A 31 -8.49 -7.33 5.53
C ASP A 31 -8.75 -6.16 4.55
N ILE A 32 -9.78 -6.21 3.69
CA ILE A 32 -10.01 -5.17 2.67
C ILE A 32 -10.22 -3.77 3.26
N THR A 33 -10.94 -3.68 4.38
CA THR A 33 -11.21 -2.40 5.05
C THR A 33 -9.91 -1.83 5.62
N ASP A 34 -9.15 -2.65 6.33
CA ASP A 34 -7.86 -2.26 6.92
C ASP A 34 -6.85 -1.88 5.82
N PHE A 35 -6.87 -2.58 4.68
CA PHE A 35 -6.05 -2.26 3.51
C PHE A 35 -6.35 -0.88 2.96
N LEU A 36 -7.63 -0.51 2.81
CA LEU A 36 -8.04 0.81 2.34
C LEU A 36 -7.70 1.91 3.36
N ASP A 37 -7.85 1.63 4.65
CA ASP A 37 -7.54 2.57 5.72
C ASP A 37 -6.05 2.97 5.77
N THR A 38 -5.14 2.13 5.26
CA THR A 38 -3.70 2.47 5.14
C THR A 38 -3.41 3.72 4.31
N LYS A 39 -4.34 4.16 3.45
CA LYS A 39 -4.23 5.38 2.64
C LYS A 39 -5.01 6.58 3.15
N LYS A 40 -5.79 6.41 4.21
CA LYS A 40 -6.54 7.51 4.82
C LYS A 40 -5.57 8.56 5.38
N ILE A 41 -5.81 9.83 5.05
CA ILE A 41 -4.92 10.94 5.47
C ILE A 41 -4.93 11.11 7.00
N SER A 42 -6.07 10.82 7.63
CA SER A 42 -6.26 10.89 9.08
C SER A 42 -5.95 9.57 9.81
N ALA A 43 -5.39 8.57 9.15
CA ALA A 43 -5.00 7.32 9.81
C ALA A 43 -3.78 7.54 10.72
N ASP A 44 -3.67 6.68 11.73
CA ASP A 44 -2.47 6.58 12.57
C ASP A 44 -1.22 6.38 11.69
N GLU A 45 -0.12 7.05 12.02
CA GLU A 45 1.15 6.86 11.34
C GLU A 45 1.61 5.40 11.41
N ASP A 46 1.15 4.66 12.42
CA ASP A 46 1.46 3.25 12.57
C ASP A 46 0.77 2.32 11.58
N VAL A 47 -0.24 2.79 10.86
CA VAL A 47 -0.96 2.00 9.85
C VAL A 47 -0.78 2.61 8.44
N ARG A 48 -0.40 3.89 8.38
CA ARG A 48 -0.30 4.64 7.13
C ARG A 48 0.89 4.22 6.27
N VAL A 49 0.60 4.02 4.98
CA VAL A 49 1.57 3.60 3.96
C VAL A 49 1.75 4.74 2.95
N LYS A 50 2.92 5.40 2.94
CA LYS A 50 3.11 6.66 2.19
C LYS A 50 3.62 6.43 0.76
N THR A 51 4.53 5.47 0.53
CA THR A 51 5.24 5.32 -0.76
C THR A 51 4.68 4.21 -1.65
N LEU A 52 4.03 3.19 -1.09
CA LEU A 52 3.36 2.16 -1.89
C LEU A 52 2.04 2.66 -2.49
N SER A 53 1.80 2.36 -3.76
CA SER A 53 0.48 2.45 -4.36
C SER A 53 -0.38 1.23 -3.96
N ILE A 54 -1.69 1.41 -3.87
CA ILE A 54 -2.64 0.32 -3.60
C ILE A 54 -3.58 0.14 -4.78
N GLY A 55 -3.96 -1.10 -5.06
CA GLY A 55 -4.98 -1.45 -6.05
C GLY A 55 -5.92 -2.50 -5.48
N VAL A 56 -7.18 -2.47 -5.91
CA VAL A 56 -8.19 -3.46 -5.51
C VAL A 56 -8.63 -4.25 -6.73
N VAL A 57 -8.66 -5.58 -6.59
CA VAL A 57 -9.21 -6.48 -7.60
C VAL A 57 -10.69 -6.69 -7.29
N VAL A 58 -11.55 -6.20 -8.18
CA VAL A 58 -13.01 -6.27 -8.05
C VAL A 58 -13.55 -7.19 -9.14
N PRO A 59 -14.00 -8.41 -8.82
CA PRO A 59 -14.69 -9.28 -9.76
C PRO A 59 -16.17 -8.86 -9.91
N ASP A 60 -16.82 -9.26 -11.00
CA ASP A 60 -18.21 -8.89 -11.33
C ASP A 60 -19.26 -9.25 -10.25
N LYS A 61 -18.94 -10.17 -9.34
CA LYS A 61 -19.82 -10.60 -8.25
C LYS A 61 -19.93 -9.57 -7.11
N PHE A 62 -19.03 -8.59 -7.06
CA PHE A 62 -18.98 -7.60 -5.98
C PHE A 62 -20.17 -6.65 -5.99
#